data_AF-A0A136KNW9-F1
#
_entry.id   AF-A0A136KNW9-F1
#
_cell.length_a   1.000
_cell.length_b   1.000
_cell.length_c   1.000
_cell.angle_alpha   90.00
_cell.angle_beta   90.00
_cell.angle_gamma   90.00
#
_symmetry.space_group_name_H-M   'P 1'
#
loop_
_entity.id
_entity.type
_entity.pdbx_description
1 polymer ?
#
loop_
_entity_poly.entity_id
_entity_poly.type
_entity_poly.pdbx_seq_one_letter_code
_entity_poly.pdbx_strand_id
1 'polypeptide(L)'
;MQVTNIYDHYHVPPILRTHMYSVAALAMHVINNLSHPIDTANTHLVVQACLLHDVGNIVKFDLDNSDLLIKEDAASLSKLKEEFAQRFGADDHEATIAMLKELNVSQEVLDVLIPSRTMEEAFQRLKSDARFGYYFYADFRVAPTGVVSLDDRVDELLARYRGRDGYLWADKERAEASRVLMKAHEHTLQKQTTIDIASICNEDIAVTSQSLFSYPIDLNPVL
;
A
#
# COMPACT_ATOMS: atom_id res chain seq x y z
N MET A 1 -12.32 10.61 -10.64
CA MET A 1 -12.54 9.30 -11.32
C MET A 1 -12.77 8.24 -10.25
N GLN A 2 -13.59 7.20 -10.46
CA GLN A 2 -13.67 6.11 -9.45
C GLN A 2 -12.40 5.26 -9.47
N VAL A 3 -11.97 4.77 -8.31
CA VAL A 3 -10.77 3.92 -8.19
C VAL A 3 -10.85 2.65 -9.03
N THR A 4 -12.02 2.02 -9.13
CA THR A 4 -12.25 0.85 -10.00
C THR A 4 -11.93 1.15 -11.46
N ASN A 5 -12.29 2.33 -11.96
CA ASN A 5 -11.97 2.71 -13.34
C ASN A 5 -10.45 2.82 -13.55
N ILE A 6 -9.69 3.25 -12.55
CA ILE A 6 -8.22 3.30 -12.61
C ILE A 6 -7.66 1.89 -12.62
N TYR A 7 -8.17 1.03 -11.74
CA TYR A 7 -7.76 -0.37 -11.68
C TYR A 7 -8.06 -1.13 -12.97
N ASP A 8 -9.19 -0.85 -13.62
CA ASP A 8 -9.55 -1.42 -14.91
C ASP A 8 -8.66 -0.86 -16.03
N HIS A 9 -8.43 0.45 -16.03
CA HIS A 9 -7.55 1.11 -17.01
C HIS A 9 -6.13 0.54 -17.01
N TYR A 10 -5.60 0.24 -15.83
CA TYR A 10 -4.27 -0.33 -15.66
C TYR A 10 -4.23 -1.83 -15.40
N HIS A 11 -5.36 -2.52 -15.61
CA HIS A 11 -5.44 -3.97 -15.48
C HIS A 11 -4.88 -4.51 -14.15
N VAL A 12 -5.09 -3.77 -13.05
CA VAL A 12 -4.62 -4.15 -11.71
C VAL A 12 -5.26 -5.50 -11.34
N PRO A 13 -4.49 -6.54 -10.99
CA PRO A 13 -5.05 -7.86 -10.68
C PRO A 13 -5.98 -7.84 -9.45
N PRO A 14 -7.02 -8.69 -9.38
CA PRO A 14 -8.00 -8.70 -8.28
C PRO A 14 -7.39 -8.80 -6.88
N ILE A 15 -6.33 -9.61 -6.72
CA ILE A 15 -5.66 -9.75 -5.42
C ILE A 15 -4.98 -8.45 -4.97
N LEU A 16 -4.39 -7.71 -5.91
CA LEU A 16 -3.74 -6.45 -5.63
C LEU A 16 -4.75 -5.33 -5.34
N ARG A 17 -5.90 -5.34 -6.03
CA ARG A 17 -7.03 -4.47 -5.69
C ARG A 17 -7.50 -4.75 -4.25
N THR A 18 -7.64 -6.02 -3.90
CA THR A 18 -8.06 -6.45 -2.54
C THR A 18 -7.08 -5.99 -1.48
N HIS A 19 -5.77 -6.10 -1.74
CA HIS A 19 -4.72 -5.53 -0.88
C HIS A 19 -4.94 -4.03 -0.68
N MET A 20 -4.97 -3.24 -1.76
CA MET A 20 -5.12 -1.77 -1.67
C MET A 20 -6.43 -1.33 -0.99
N TYR A 21 -7.55 -2.04 -1.20
CA TYR A 21 -8.79 -1.77 -0.46
C TYR A 21 -8.65 -2.05 1.04
N SER A 22 -7.98 -3.15 1.40
CA SER A 22 -7.76 -3.51 2.81
C SER A 22 -6.85 -2.50 3.51
N VAL A 23 -5.78 -2.06 2.82
CA VAL A 23 -4.87 -1.02 3.31
C VAL A 23 -5.62 0.30 3.54
N ALA A 24 -6.39 0.74 2.56
CA ALA A 24 -7.18 1.96 2.67
C ALA A 24 -8.24 1.87 3.78
N ALA A 25 -8.91 0.73 3.92
CA ALA A 25 -9.91 0.51 4.95
C ALA A 25 -9.30 0.49 6.35
N LEU A 26 -8.12 -0.13 6.52
CA LEU A 26 -7.39 -0.12 7.78
C LEU A 26 -6.93 1.29 8.15
N ALA A 27 -6.35 2.04 7.21
CA ALA A 27 -5.96 3.43 7.44
C ALA A 27 -7.17 4.29 7.89
N MET A 28 -8.31 4.16 7.20
CA MET A 28 -9.56 4.82 7.60
C MET A 28 -10.04 4.40 8.98
N HIS A 29 -9.97 3.11 9.29
CA HIS A 29 -10.41 2.58 10.58
C HIS A 29 -9.58 3.17 11.73
N VAL A 30 -8.25 3.28 11.55
CA VAL A 30 -7.36 3.95 12.51
C VAL A 30 -7.71 5.44 12.64
N ILE A 31 -7.82 6.15 11.51
CA ILE A 31 -8.10 7.61 11.49
C ILE A 31 -9.44 7.94 12.15
N ASN A 32 -10.49 7.15 11.88
CA ASN A 32 -11.83 7.36 12.43
C ASN A 32 -11.90 7.16 13.95
N ASN A 33 -10.89 6.50 14.53
CA ASN A 33 -10.80 6.25 15.97
C ASN A 33 -9.70 7.09 16.64
N LEU A 34 -9.22 8.16 15.99
CA LEU A 34 -8.33 9.13 16.63
C LEU A 34 -9.08 9.89 17.74
N SER A 35 -8.42 10.07 18.88
CA SER A 35 -8.87 10.93 19.99
C SER A 35 -9.02 12.39 19.55
N HIS A 36 -8.19 12.80 18.58
CA HIS A 36 -8.24 14.09 17.91
C HIS A 36 -8.28 13.86 16.40
N PRO A 37 -9.47 13.94 15.77
CA PRO A 37 -9.61 13.73 14.34
C PRO A 37 -8.75 14.70 13.53
N ILE A 38 -8.10 14.18 12.49
CA ILE A 38 -7.52 15.02 11.43
C ILE A 38 -8.62 15.52 10.50
N ASP A 39 -8.32 16.55 9.71
CA ASP A 39 -9.31 17.06 8.76
C ASP A 39 -9.61 16.07 7.63
N THR A 40 -10.78 16.27 7.01
CA THR A 40 -11.28 15.40 5.94
C THR A 40 -10.38 15.42 4.71
N ALA A 41 -9.69 16.53 4.41
CA ALA A 41 -8.81 16.61 3.24
C ALA A 41 -7.58 15.71 3.44
N ASN A 42 -6.95 15.77 4.61
CA ASN A 42 -5.84 14.88 4.96
C ASN A 42 -6.27 13.41 5.02
N THR A 43 -7.47 13.12 5.55
CA THR A 43 -8.04 11.76 5.49
C THR A 43 -8.18 11.31 4.04
N HIS A 44 -8.73 12.17 3.17
CA HIS A 44 -8.91 11.87 1.75
C HIS A 44 -7.58 11.58 1.04
N LEU A 45 -6.54 12.37 1.29
CA LEU A 45 -5.20 12.15 0.74
C LEU A 45 -4.61 10.79 1.16
N VAL A 46 -4.75 10.42 2.44
CA VAL A 46 -4.28 9.12 2.94
C VAL A 46 -5.00 7.98 2.23
N VAL A 47 -6.33 8.05 2.10
CA VAL A 47 -7.11 7.00 1.45
C VAL A 47 -6.75 6.88 -0.02
N GLN A 48 -6.59 7.99 -0.74
CA GLN A 48 -6.13 7.98 -2.14
C GLN A 48 -4.75 7.36 -2.26
N ALA A 49 -3.79 7.71 -1.40
CA ALA A 49 -2.46 7.10 -1.38
C ALA A 49 -2.56 5.58 -1.17
N CYS A 50 -3.33 5.12 -0.18
CA CYS A 50 -3.54 3.70 0.09
C CYS A 50 -4.15 2.96 -1.11
N LEU A 51 -5.10 3.57 -1.80
CA LEU A 51 -5.74 2.99 -2.98
C LEU A 51 -4.85 3.00 -4.23
N LEU A 52 -3.76 3.75 -4.25
CA LEU A 52 -2.94 3.98 -5.44
C LEU A 52 -1.49 3.52 -5.32
N HIS A 53 -0.99 3.24 -4.11
CA HIS A 53 0.43 2.98 -3.85
C HIS A 53 1.03 1.84 -4.67
N ASP A 54 0.20 0.84 -4.99
CA ASP A 54 0.65 -0.43 -5.54
C ASP A 54 0.21 -0.65 -7.00
N VAL A 55 -0.39 0.35 -7.66
CA VAL A 55 -0.90 0.19 -9.05
C VAL A 55 0.19 -0.20 -10.05
N GLY A 56 1.45 0.16 -9.80
CA GLY A 56 2.62 -0.19 -10.60
C GLY A 56 3.12 -1.62 -10.40
N ASN A 57 2.64 -2.37 -9.40
CA ASN A 57 3.16 -3.73 -9.10
C ASN A 57 2.97 -4.74 -10.24
N ILE A 58 2.19 -4.42 -11.27
CA ILE A 58 2.07 -5.20 -12.50
C ILE A 58 3.43 -5.43 -13.18
N VAL A 59 4.38 -4.49 -13.07
CA VAL A 59 5.72 -4.62 -13.70
C VAL A 59 6.63 -5.62 -13.00
N LYS A 60 6.35 -5.96 -11.72
CA LYS A 60 7.13 -6.93 -10.93
C LYS A 60 6.39 -8.23 -10.64
N PHE A 61 5.18 -8.41 -11.17
CA PHE A 61 4.37 -9.59 -10.86
C PHE A 61 5.12 -10.88 -11.25
N ASP A 62 5.17 -11.82 -10.31
CA ASP A 62 5.83 -13.11 -10.45
C ASP A 62 4.84 -14.09 -11.09
N LEU A 63 4.90 -14.19 -12.42
CA LEU A 63 3.97 -15.02 -13.20
C LEU A 63 4.22 -16.52 -13.04
N ASP A 64 5.39 -16.90 -12.52
CA ASP A 64 5.79 -18.28 -12.28
C ASP A 64 5.28 -18.80 -10.93
N ASN A 65 4.93 -17.90 -10.00
CA ASN A 65 4.36 -18.26 -8.70
C ASN A 65 2.82 -18.34 -8.78
N SER A 66 2.35 -19.46 -9.31
CA SER A 66 0.98 -19.69 -9.81
C SER A 66 -0.15 -19.71 -8.78
N ASP A 67 0.12 -19.51 -7.50
CA ASP A 67 -0.92 -19.61 -6.46
C ASP A 67 -1.89 -18.40 -6.45
N LEU A 68 -1.50 -17.30 -7.10
CA LEU A 68 -2.25 -16.04 -7.13
C LEU A 68 -2.80 -15.67 -8.51
N LEU A 69 -2.52 -16.49 -9.53
CA LEU A 69 -2.90 -16.24 -10.92
C LEU A 69 -3.83 -17.34 -11.43
N ILE A 70 -4.94 -16.92 -12.04
CA ILE A 70 -5.74 -17.82 -12.86
C ILE A 70 -4.85 -18.17 -14.06
N LYS A 71 -4.41 -19.43 -14.14
CA LYS A 71 -3.44 -19.94 -15.14
C LYS A 71 -3.82 -19.64 -16.59
N GLU A 72 -5.09 -19.34 -16.85
CA GLU A 72 -5.61 -19.03 -18.19
C GLU A 72 -5.12 -17.67 -18.75
N ASP A 73 -4.60 -16.76 -17.90
CA ASP A 73 -4.17 -15.40 -18.31
C ASP A 73 -2.65 -15.16 -18.33
N ALA A 74 -1.82 -16.17 -18.06
CA ALA A 74 -0.37 -15.97 -17.85
C ALA A 74 0.36 -15.35 -19.05
N ALA A 75 0.04 -15.76 -20.29
CA ALA A 75 0.66 -15.21 -21.49
C ALA A 75 0.25 -13.75 -21.75
N SER A 76 -1.02 -13.43 -21.53
CA SER A 76 -1.55 -12.07 -21.62
C SER A 76 -0.93 -11.14 -20.57
N LEU A 77 -0.78 -11.63 -19.34
CA LEU A 77 -0.14 -10.90 -18.25
C LEU A 77 1.36 -10.68 -18.48
N SER A 78 2.06 -11.64 -19.10
CA SER A 78 3.47 -11.47 -19.45
C SER A 78 3.67 -10.34 -20.46
N LYS A 79 2.85 -10.31 -21.50
CA LYS A 79 2.89 -9.24 -22.50
C LYS A 79 2.57 -7.88 -21.88
N LEU A 80 1.57 -7.84 -21.01
CA LEU A 80 1.15 -6.63 -20.32
C LEU A 80 2.25 -6.11 -19.37
N LYS A 81 2.90 -7.01 -18.63
CA LYS A 81 4.07 -6.70 -17.79
C LYS A 81 5.18 -6.07 -18.61
N GLU A 82 5.53 -6.65 -19.76
CA GLU A 82 6.56 -6.10 -20.66
C GLU A 82 6.16 -4.73 -21.22
N GLU A 83 4.91 -4.57 -21.67
CA GLU A 83 4.39 -3.30 -22.19
C GLU A 83 4.42 -2.20 -21.13
N PHE A 84 4.02 -2.51 -19.89
CA PHE A 84 4.03 -1.56 -18.78
C PHE A 84 5.46 -1.25 -18.34
N ALA A 85 6.34 -2.25 -18.27
CA ALA A 85 7.74 -2.03 -17.91
C ALA A 85 8.45 -1.13 -18.94
N GLN A 86 8.15 -1.28 -20.23
CA GLN A 86 8.69 -0.42 -21.28
C GLN A 86 8.17 1.02 -21.19
N ARG A 87 6.92 1.20 -20.77
CA ARG A 87 6.24 2.50 -20.80
C ARG A 87 6.43 3.31 -19.51
N PHE A 88 6.46 2.65 -18.36
CA PHE A 88 6.47 3.27 -17.04
C PHE A 88 7.72 2.98 -16.21
N GLY A 89 8.55 2.01 -16.62
CA GLY A 89 9.74 1.58 -15.90
C GLY A 89 9.61 0.17 -15.32
N ALA A 90 10.76 -0.47 -15.07
CA ALA A 90 10.81 -1.85 -14.55
C ALA A 90 10.77 -1.93 -13.01
N ASP A 91 10.95 -0.80 -12.33
CA ASP A 91 10.75 -0.67 -10.89
C ASP A 91 9.29 -0.33 -10.60
N ASP A 92 8.68 -1.03 -9.65
CA ASP A 92 7.26 -0.91 -9.35
C ASP A 92 6.89 0.44 -8.72
N HIS A 93 7.77 1.03 -7.91
CA HIS A 93 7.51 2.34 -7.33
C HIS A 93 7.65 3.43 -8.40
N GLU A 94 8.67 3.35 -9.26
CA GLU A 94 8.81 4.24 -10.41
C GLU A 94 7.60 4.14 -11.35
N ALA A 95 7.15 2.91 -11.64
CA ALA A 95 5.98 2.65 -12.47
C ALA A 95 4.70 3.23 -11.84
N THR A 96 4.47 3.01 -10.53
CA THR A 96 3.35 3.63 -9.81
C THR A 96 3.38 5.14 -10.00
N ILE A 97 4.49 5.81 -9.70
CA ILE A 97 4.56 7.27 -9.79
C ILE A 97 4.37 7.76 -11.23
N ALA A 98 4.91 7.06 -12.23
CA ALA A 98 4.74 7.41 -13.64
C ALA A 98 3.27 7.28 -14.09
N MET A 99 2.59 6.21 -13.71
CA MET A 99 1.17 5.97 -14.02
C MET A 99 0.27 7.02 -13.35
N LEU A 100 0.51 7.33 -12.07
CA LEU A 100 -0.29 8.33 -11.36
C LEU A 100 -0.10 9.75 -11.94
N LYS A 101 1.10 10.07 -12.42
CA LYS A 101 1.35 11.31 -13.17
C LYS A 101 0.63 11.33 -14.52
N GLU A 102 0.61 10.21 -15.25
CA GLU A 102 -0.15 10.11 -16.51
C GLU A 102 -1.65 10.36 -16.29
N LEU A 103 -2.21 9.89 -15.17
CA LEU A 103 -3.60 10.17 -14.78
C LEU A 103 -3.85 11.59 -14.26
N ASN A 104 -2.80 12.39 -14.07
CA ASN A 104 -2.87 13.71 -13.42
C ASN A 104 -3.39 13.66 -11.97
N VAL A 105 -3.03 12.62 -11.20
CA VAL A 105 -3.30 12.57 -9.75
C VAL A 105 -2.63 13.77 -9.05
N SER A 106 -3.26 14.28 -7.98
CA SER A 106 -2.76 15.46 -7.27
C SER A 106 -1.34 15.26 -6.73
N GLN A 107 -0.53 16.34 -6.75
CA GLN A 107 0.83 16.31 -6.24
C GLN A 107 0.87 15.93 -4.75
N GLU A 108 -0.15 16.30 -3.97
CA GLU A 108 -0.22 15.96 -2.55
C GLU A 108 -0.35 14.46 -2.31
N VAL A 109 -1.07 13.72 -3.15
CA VAL A 109 -1.11 12.24 -3.08
C VAL A 109 0.25 11.66 -3.45
N LEU A 110 0.88 12.18 -4.52
CA LEU A 110 2.22 11.76 -4.92
C LEU A 110 3.22 11.99 -3.79
N ASP A 111 3.15 13.13 -3.09
CA ASP A 111 4.02 13.50 -1.98
C ASP A 111 3.87 12.56 -0.77
N VAL A 112 2.71 11.91 -0.59
CA VAL A 112 2.53 10.83 0.41
C VAL A 112 3.17 9.52 -0.07
N LEU A 113 3.18 9.25 -1.38
CA LEU A 113 3.69 8.02 -1.96
C LEU A 113 5.19 8.02 -2.29
N ILE A 114 5.87 9.16 -2.22
CA ILE A 114 7.32 9.24 -2.47
C ILE A 114 8.05 8.15 -1.65
N PRO A 115 8.87 7.28 -2.25
CA PRO A 115 9.59 6.26 -1.48
C PRO A 115 10.62 6.89 -0.56
N SER A 116 10.77 6.31 0.63
CA SER A 116 11.98 6.47 1.43
C SER A 116 13.08 5.58 0.87
N ARG A 117 14.26 6.13 0.62
CA ARG A 117 15.41 5.40 0.04
C ARG A 117 16.20 4.64 1.10
N THR A 118 16.06 5.06 2.36
CA THR A 118 16.72 4.45 3.51
C THR A 118 15.75 4.29 4.68
N MET A 119 16.10 3.40 5.61
CA MET A 119 15.36 3.22 6.86
C MET A 119 15.36 4.50 7.72
N GLU A 120 16.45 5.26 7.67
CA GLU A 120 16.57 6.54 8.38
C GLU A 120 15.60 7.58 7.79
N GLU A 121 15.53 7.69 6.47
CA GLU A 121 14.57 8.56 5.80
C GLU A 121 13.13 8.17 6.15
N ALA A 122 12.82 6.87 6.15
CA ALA A 122 11.50 6.38 6.55
C ALA A 122 11.18 6.78 8.00
N PHE A 123 12.11 6.60 8.93
CA PHE A 123 11.91 6.98 10.33
C PHE A 123 11.73 8.48 10.53
N GLN A 124 12.52 9.31 9.84
CA GLN A 124 12.35 10.75 9.90
C GLN A 124 10.98 11.18 9.37
N ARG A 125 10.54 10.55 8.27
CA ARG A 125 9.24 10.86 7.67
C ARG A 125 8.05 10.39 8.50
N LEU A 126 8.14 9.24 9.15
CA LEU A 126 7.14 8.80 10.14
C LEU A 126 6.92 9.81 11.26
N LYS A 127 7.94 10.62 11.60
CA LYS A 127 7.83 11.68 12.61
C LYS A 127 7.32 13.01 12.08
N SER A 128 7.54 13.31 10.80
CA SER A 128 7.27 14.63 10.22
C SER A 128 6.02 14.69 9.34
N ASP A 129 5.55 13.57 8.81
CA ASP A 129 4.35 13.49 7.98
C ASP A 129 3.40 12.40 8.48
N ALA A 130 2.36 12.83 9.20
CA ALA A 130 1.34 11.93 9.73
C ALA A 130 0.60 11.16 8.62
N ARG A 131 0.43 11.75 7.43
CA ARG A 131 -0.27 11.11 6.31
C ARG A 131 0.51 9.89 5.83
N PHE A 132 1.82 10.05 5.65
CA PHE A 132 2.73 8.95 5.39
C PHE A 132 2.67 7.91 6.52
N GLY A 133 2.64 8.37 7.78
CA GLY A 133 2.50 7.49 8.94
C GLY A 133 1.28 6.57 8.90
N TYR A 134 0.10 7.09 8.56
CA TYR A 134 -1.12 6.28 8.47
C TYR A 134 -1.08 5.29 7.30
N TYR A 135 -0.69 5.76 6.11
CA TYR A 135 -0.55 4.93 4.93
C TYR A 135 0.45 3.80 5.17
N PHE A 136 1.66 4.13 5.63
CA PHE A 136 2.75 3.18 5.79
C PHE A 136 2.45 2.14 6.88
N TYR A 137 1.81 2.55 7.97
CA TYR A 137 1.33 1.61 8.99
C TYR A 137 0.32 0.62 8.41
N ALA A 138 -0.67 1.11 7.68
CA ALA A 138 -1.72 0.28 7.13
C ALA A 138 -1.20 -0.69 6.06
N ASP A 139 -0.35 -0.23 5.13
CA ASP A 139 0.25 -1.09 4.11
C ASP A 139 1.07 -2.22 4.75
N PHE A 140 1.86 -1.87 5.77
CA PHE A 140 2.65 -2.86 6.49
C PHE A 140 1.77 -3.92 7.16
N ARG A 141 0.66 -3.54 7.80
CA ARG A 141 -0.24 -4.47 8.52
C ARG A 141 -1.08 -5.36 7.61
N VAL A 142 -1.05 -5.20 6.29
CA VAL A 142 -1.83 -6.02 5.35
C VAL A 142 -0.92 -7.00 4.62
N ALA A 143 -1.14 -8.29 4.87
CA ALA A 143 -0.58 -9.40 4.10
C ALA A 143 -1.58 -9.83 3.00
N PRO A 144 -1.20 -10.72 2.06
CA PRO A 144 -2.14 -11.25 1.06
C PRO A 144 -3.35 -11.97 1.65
N THR A 145 -3.26 -12.42 2.91
CA THR A 145 -4.37 -13.03 3.66
C THR A 145 -5.24 -12.00 4.40
N GLY A 146 -4.93 -10.70 4.30
CA GLY A 146 -5.62 -9.61 4.97
C GLY A 146 -4.80 -8.98 6.11
N VAL A 147 -5.50 -8.34 7.03
CA VAL A 147 -4.91 -7.65 8.19
C VAL A 147 -4.29 -8.66 9.15
N VAL A 148 -3.03 -8.45 9.50
CA VAL A 148 -2.23 -9.28 10.41
C VAL A 148 -1.51 -8.40 11.43
N SER A 149 -0.98 -8.99 12.50
CA SER A 149 -0.12 -8.25 13.44
C SER A 149 1.19 -7.82 12.76
N LEU A 150 1.87 -6.79 13.31
CA LEU A 150 3.21 -6.41 12.83
C LEU A 150 4.21 -7.57 12.96
N ASP A 151 4.06 -8.40 13.99
CA ASP A 151 4.96 -9.53 14.19
C ASP A 151 4.78 -10.60 13.14
N ASP A 152 3.52 -10.99 12.91
CA ASP A 152 3.16 -11.97 11.89
C ASP A 152 3.57 -11.47 10.51
N ARG A 153 3.43 -10.17 10.24
CA ARG A 153 3.85 -9.59 8.96
C ARG A 153 5.34 -9.78 8.71
N VAL A 154 6.19 -9.42 9.68
CA VAL A 154 7.64 -9.52 9.49
C VAL A 154 8.06 -10.97 9.35
N ASP A 155 7.47 -11.88 10.13
CA ASP A 155 7.74 -13.32 10.04
C ASP A 155 7.32 -13.88 8.68
N GLU A 156 6.17 -13.46 8.18
CA GLU A 156 5.66 -13.81 6.86
C GLU A 156 6.59 -13.30 5.74
N LEU A 157 6.98 -12.03 5.78
CA LEU A 157 7.90 -11.44 4.81
C LEU A 157 9.27 -12.14 4.81
N LEU A 158 9.82 -12.45 5.99
CA LEU A 158 11.06 -13.22 6.13
C LEU A 158 10.94 -14.63 5.53
N ALA A 159 9.80 -15.29 5.72
CA ALA A 159 9.56 -16.60 5.14
C ALA A 159 9.42 -16.53 3.61
N ARG A 160 8.66 -15.56 3.09
CA ARG A 160 8.37 -15.38 1.66
C ARG A 160 9.62 -15.04 0.84
N TYR A 161 10.45 -14.15 1.36
CA TYR A 161 11.65 -13.67 0.65
C TYR A 161 12.92 -14.43 1.04
N ARG A 162 12.82 -15.50 1.82
CA ARG A 162 13.97 -16.34 2.20
C ARG A 162 14.72 -16.80 0.95
N GLY A 163 16.02 -16.47 0.89
CA GLY A 163 16.91 -16.87 -0.22
C GLY A 163 16.75 -16.04 -1.50
N ARG A 164 15.98 -14.94 -1.48
CA ARG A 164 15.93 -13.97 -2.58
C ARG A 164 16.97 -12.88 -2.33
N ASP A 165 18.20 -13.11 -2.77
CA ASP A 165 19.32 -12.17 -2.58
C ASP A 165 18.98 -10.75 -3.07
N GLY A 166 19.39 -9.73 -2.30
CA GLY A 166 19.14 -8.32 -2.62
C GLY A 166 17.79 -7.76 -2.19
N TYR A 167 16.83 -8.61 -1.76
CA TYR A 167 15.56 -8.14 -1.21
C TYR A 167 15.70 -7.74 0.26
N LEU A 168 15.07 -6.62 0.65
CA LEU A 168 15.07 -6.12 2.04
C LEU A 168 14.67 -7.20 3.05
N TRP A 169 13.65 -7.98 2.71
CA TRP A 169 13.06 -9.02 3.56
C TRP A 169 13.80 -10.35 3.54
N ALA A 170 14.85 -10.50 2.73
CA ALA A 170 15.76 -11.64 2.80
C ALA A 170 16.84 -11.44 3.87
N ASP A 171 17.08 -10.20 4.31
CA ASP A 171 18.03 -9.84 5.35
C ASP A 171 17.32 -9.78 6.72
N LYS A 172 17.66 -10.72 7.60
CA LYS A 172 17.05 -10.84 8.92
C LYS A 172 17.31 -9.61 9.80
N GLU A 173 18.50 -9.03 9.73
CA GLU A 173 18.83 -7.86 10.56
C GLU A 173 17.99 -6.66 10.15
N ARG A 174 17.86 -6.44 8.83
CA ARG A 174 16.99 -5.37 8.30
C ARG A 174 15.52 -5.60 8.61
N ALA A 175 15.04 -6.84 8.50
CA ALA A 175 13.66 -7.17 8.83
C ALA A 175 13.33 -6.89 10.31
N GLU A 176 14.24 -7.24 11.23
CA GLU A 176 14.08 -6.94 12.66
C GLU A 176 14.18 -5.44 12.95
N ALA A 177 15.05 -4.70 12.25
CA ALA A 177 15.09 -3.24 12.35
C ALA A 177 13.75 -2.61 11.91
N SER A 178 13.16 -3.11 10.81
CA SER A 178 11.80 -2.70 10.38
C SER A 178 10.75 -3.03 11.43
N ARG A 179 10.81 -4.22 12.05
CA ARG A 179 9.89 -4.62 13.13
C ARG A 179 9.90 -3.63 14.28
N VAL A 180 11.10 -3.27 14.75
CA VAL A 180 11.29 -2.30 15.85
C VAL A 180 10.74 -0.93 15.46
N LEU A 181 11.06 -0.46 14.25
CA LEU A 181 10.56 0.81 13.72
C LEU A 181 9.03 0.86 13.71
N MET A 182 8.40 -0.16 13.13
CA MET A 182 6.95 -0.21 12.97
C MET A 182 6.24 -0.36 14.31
N LYS A 183 6.79 -1.11 15.27
CA LYS A 183 6.25 -1.17 16.63
C LYS A 183 6.35 0.16 17.37
N ALA A 184 7.44 0.90 17.18
CA ALA A 184 7.58 2.23 17.76
C ALA A 184 6.54 3.21 17.18
N HIS A 185 6.26 3.10 15.88
CA HIS A 185 5.22 3.87 15.20
C HIS A 185 3.81 3.45 15.65
N GLU A 186 3.50 2.15 15.72
CA GLU A 186 2.24 1.62 16.25
C GLU A 186 1.99 2.12 17.68
N HIS A 187 2.98 2.08 18.55
CA HIS A 187 2.85 2.64 19.90
C HIS A 187 2.60 4.16 19.90
N THR A 188 3.10 4.89 18.91
CA THR A 188 2.82 6.31 18.74
C THR A 188 1.38 6.55 18.29
N LEU A 189 0.90 5.78 17.32
CA LEU A 189 -0.49 5.81 16.86
C LEU A 189 -1.47 5.40 17.96
N GLN A 190 -1.16 4.35 18.73
CA GLN A 190 -2.00 3.84 19.81
C GLN A 190 -2.28 4.90 20.89
N LYS A 191 -1.32 5.80 21.16
CA LYS A 191 -1.52 6.92 22.10
C LYS A 191 -2.49 7.97 21.59
N GLN A 192 -2.74 7.98 20.29
CA GLN A 192 -3.61 8.92 19.61
C GLN A 192 -4.98 8.31 19.30
N THR A 193 -5.17 7.00 19.46
CA THR A 193 -6.43 6.31 19.18
C THR A 193 -7.21 5.95 20.44
N THR A 194 -8.51 5.73 20.27
CA THR A 194 -9.45 5.30 21.34
C THR A 194 -9.65 3.79 21.38
N ILE A 195 -9.19 3.08 20.35
CA ILE A 195 -9.24 1.62 20.22
C ILE A 195 -7.84 1.02 20.34
N ASP A 196 -7.78 -0.29 20.61
CA ASP A 196 -6.55 -1.07 20.45
C ASP A 196 -6.30 -1.30 18.95
N ILE A 197 -5.35 -0.58 18.37
CA ILE A 197 -5.06 -0.71 16.94
C ILE A 197 -4.34 -2.01 16.61
N ALA A 198 -3.66 -2.62 17.60
CA ALA A 198 -2.97 -3.87 17.39
C ALA A 198 -3.95 -5.04 17.23
N SER A 199 -5.16 -4.93 17.81
CA SER A 199 -6.22 -5.94 17.73
C SER A 199 -7.08 -5.87 16.47
N ILE A 200 -6.93 -4.85 15.61
CA ILE A 200 -7.74 -4.71 14.39
C ILE A 200 -7.52 -5.92 13.48
N CYS A 201 -8.62 -6.51 13.02
CA CYS A 201 -8.65 -7.66 12.11
C CYS A 201 -9.49 -7.38 10.86
N ASN A 202 -9.67 -8.39 10.00
CA ASN A 202 -10.38 -8.27 8.73
C ASN A 202 -11.86 -7.88 8.93
N GLU A 203 -12.50 -8.43 9.96
CA GLU A 203 -13.90 -8.18 10.29
C GLU A 203 -14.16 -6.70 10.60
N ASP A 204 -13.23 -6.03 11.28
CA ASP A 204 -13.33 -4.61 11.65
C ASP A 204 -13.31 -3.67 10.44
N ILE A 205 -12.68 -4.10 9.34
CA ILE A 205 -12.49 -3.28 8.13
C ILE A 205 -13.38 -3.72 6.96
N ALA A 206 -14.09 -4.85 7.07
CA ALA A 206 -14.79 -5.48 5.96
C ALA A 206 -15.81 -4.55 5.26
N VAL A 207 -16.66 -3.87 6.05
CA VAL A 207 -17.69 -2.95 5.52
C VAL A 207 -17.03 -1.74 4.85
N THR A 208 -16.02 -1.16 5.50
CA THR A 208 -15.27 -0.02 4.95
C THR A 208 -14.58 -0.41 3.64
N SER A 209 -13.92 -1.57 3.60
CA SER A 209 -13.23 -2.08 2.41
C SER A 209 -14.18 -2.23 1.22
N GLN A 210 -15.40 -2.72 1.42
CA GLN A 210 -16.39 -2.83 0.35
C GLN A 210 -16.87 -1.47 -0.15
N SER A 211 -17.05 -0.49 0.76
CA SER A 211 -17.49 0.86 0.40
C SER A 211 -16.48 1.61 -0.48
N LEU A 212 -15.19 1.23 -0.39
CA LEU A 212 -14.11 1.86 -1.13
C LEU A 212 -14.09 1.52 -2.61
N PHE A 213 -14.90 0.57 -3.08
CA PHE A 213 -14.93 0.20 -4.51
C PHE A 213 -15.37 1.38 -5.38
N SER A 214 -16.26 2.22 -4.85
CA SER A 214 -16.72 3.43 -5.53
C SER A 214 -15.98 4.70 -5.10
N TYR A 215 -14.83 4.58 -4.42
CA TYR A 215 -14.13 5.74 -3.86
C TYR A 215 -13.66 6.70 -4.97
N PRO A 216 -13.90 8.01 -4.83
CA PRO A 216 -13.43 8.99 -5.79
C PRO A 216 -11.93 9.23 -5.63
N ILE A 217 -11.22 9.26 -6.76
CA ILE A 217 -9.84 9.73 -6.88
C ILE A 217 -9.87 11.09 -7.58
N ASP A 218 -9.20 12.06 -6.95
CA ASP A 218 -9.05 13.42 -7.43
C ASP A 218 -7.97 13.46 -8.51
N LEU A 219 -8.39 13.87 -9.71
CA LEU A 219 -7.51 14.12 -10.84
C LEU A 219 -7.52 15.63 -11.11
N ASN A 220 -6.34 16.20 -11.33
CA ASN A 220 -6.24 17.57 -11.79
C ASN A 220 -6.86 17.70 -13.19
N PRO A 221 -7.52 18.84 -13.49
CA PRO A 221 -8.01 19.10 -14.83
C PRO A 221 -6.85 19.08 -15.83
N VAL A 222 -7.05 18.39 -16.94
CA VAL A 222 -6.13 18.43 -18.09
C VAL A 222 -6.23 19.84 -18.68
N LEU A 223 -5.13 20.59 -18.64
CA LEU A 223 -5.01 21.93 -19.24
C LEU A 223 -5.01 21.88 -20.77
#